data_AF-A0A4Q5Q2F5-F1
#
_entry.id   AF-A0A4Q5Q2F5-F1
#
_cell.length_a   1.000
_cell.length_b   1.000
_cell.length_c   1.000
_cell.angle_alpha   90.00
_cell.angle_beta   90.00
_cell.angle_gamma   90.00
#
_symmetry.space_group_name_H-M   'P 1'
#
loop_
_entity.id
_entity.type
_entity.pdbx_description
1 polymer ?
#
loop_
_entity_poly.entity_id
_entity_poly.type
_entity_poly.pdbx_seq_one_letter_code
_entity_poly.pdbx_strand_id
1 'polypeptide(L)'
;MNILTAQQLLSKSISNLQTIRGSIYEEEIQTETINVTCKYLLDKYRGQLKQVHDINQINRVIEYNYSLVHNDVRTFVEAVRILYPSQTLSPHPQTGQSWSESTFALIIPNICWAGMWGFLRTYFLRNHRMTIDNVELKPITFSSTRHIRYEQGLKVSESVENRIVQIIFTQGINEVEVSISPSLSPKTGKLHSNNDNSSLYIGDDRDYQFLVKYDEFD
;
A
#
# COMPACT_ATOMS: atom_id res chain seq x y z
N MET A 1 -14.68 -18.28 1.14
CA MET A 1 -13.51 -18.93 1.80
C MET A 1 -13.98 -19.41 3.17
N ASN A 2 -13.33 -20.41 3.80
CA ASN A 2 -13.69 -20.79 5.18
C ASN A 2 -12.94 -19.92 6.21
N ILE A 3 -13.49 -19.86 7.42
CA ILE A 3 -12.95 -19.03 8.52
C ILE A 3 -11.54 -19.46 8.96
N LEU A 4 -11.24 -20.77 8.95
CA LEU A 4 -9.95 -21.30 9.37
C LEU A 4 -8.82 -20.85 8.45
N THR A 5 -9.06 -20.81 7.13
CA THR A 5 -8.10 -20.29 6.16
C THR A 5 -7.83 -18.80 6.39
N ALA A 6 -8.87 -18.01 6.66
CA ALA A 6 -8.71 -16.59 6.99
C ALA A 6 -7.88 -16.40 8.26
N GLN A 7 -8.18 -17.17 9.31
CA GLN A 7 -7.42 -17.14 10.57
C GLN A 7 -5.96 -17.52 10.36
N GLN A 8 -5.67 -18.55 9.57
CA GLN A 8 -4.29 -18.96 9.28
C GLN A 8 -3.51 -17.86 8.55
N LEU A 9 -4.12 -17.24 7.54
CA LEU A 9 -3.49 -16.15 6.79
C LEU A 9 -3.21 -14.94 7.68
N LEU A 10 -4.20 -14.52 8.47
CA LEU A 10 -4.07 -13.38 9.38
C LEU A 10 -3.06 -13.65 10.50
N SER A 11 -3.19 -14.79 11.20
CA SER A 11 -2.28 -15.17 12.27
C SER A 11 -0.84 -15.24 11.77
N LYS A 12 -0.60 -15.86 10.61
CA LYS A 12 0.75 -15.91 10.03
C LYS A 12 1.31 -14.51 9.76
N SER A 13 0.51 -13.63 9.16
CA SER A 13 0.96 -12.29 8.81
C SER A 13 1.22 -11.42 10.05
N ILE A 14 0.26 -11.40 10.98
CA ILE A 14 0.32 -10.64 12.22
C ILE A 14 1.47 -11.14 13.11
N SER A 15 1.66 -12.45 13.26
CA SER A 15 2.79 -13.00 14.03
C SER A 15 4.15 -12.67 13.40
N ASN A 16 4.24 -12.63 12.07
CA ASN A 16 5.46 -12.17 11.40
C ASN A 16 5.73 -10.67 11.69
N LEU A 17 4.68 -9.84 11.62
CA LEU A 17 4.79 -8.41 11.95
C LEU A 17 5.23 -8.19 13.40
N GLN A 18 4.65 -8.93 14.35
CA GLN A 18 5.05 -8.94 15.77
C GLN A 18 6.51 -9.38 15.94
N THR A 19 6.96 -10.39 15.19
CA THR A 19 8.35 -10.84 15.28
C THR A 19 9.33 -9.75 14.84
N ILE A 20 8.96 -8.95 13.83
CA ILE A 20 9.81 -7.89 13.28
C ILE A 20 9.77 -6.63 14.15
N ARG A 21 8.60 -6.26 14.68
CA ARG A 21 8.38 -4.98 15.40
C ARG A 21 8.32 -5.10 16.92
N GLY A 22 8.21 -6.32 17.44
CA GLY A 22 7.91 -6.60 18.84
C GLY A 22 6.42 -6.46 19.12
N SER A 23 6.02 -5.34 19.73
CA SER A 23 4.62 -5.09 20.06
C SER A 23 3.87 -4.55 18.85
N ILE A 24 2.57 -4.87 18.75
CA ILE A 24 1.66 -4.31 17.76
C ILE A 24 0.42 -3.75 18.44
N TYR A 25 -0.14 -2.70 17.87
CA TYR A 25 -1.34 -2.01 18.35
C TYR A 25 -2.58 -2.34 17.52
N GLU A 26 -3.74 -1.94 18.01
CA GLU A 26 -5.04 -2.16 17.37
C GLU A 26 -5.10 -1.63 15.92
N GLU A 27 -4.54 -0.44 15.67
CA GLU A 27 -4.46 0.16 14.33
C GLU A 27 -3.60 -0.67 13.36
N GLU A 28 -2.53 -1.29 13.87
CA GLU A 28 -1.68 -2.16 13.07
C GLU A 28 -2.38 -3.49 12.75
N ILE A 29 -3.17 -4.04 13.68
CA ILE A 29 -4.01 -5.22 13.43
C ILE A 29 -5.06 -4.90 12.37
N GLN A 30 -5.66 -3.71 12.41
CA GLN A 30 -6.62 -3.26 11.39
C GLN A 30 -5.94 -3.13 10.03
N THR A 31 -4.81 -2.42 9.98
CA THR A 31 -4.03 -2.23 8.76
C THR A 31 -3.60 -3.57 8.15
N GLU A 32 -3.14 -4.49 8.99
CA GLU A 32 -2.72 -5.82 8.57
C GLU A 32 -3.90 -6.65 8.04
N THR A 33 -5.05 -6.58 8.72
CA THR A 33 -6.29 -7.24 8.26
C THR A 33 -6.69 -6.72 6.88
N ILE A 34 -6.67 -5.40 6.67
CA ILE A 34 -7.01 -4.79 5.39
C ILE A 34 -6.05 -5.29 4.31
N ASN A 35 -4.74 -5.20 4.53
CA ASN A 35 -3.73 -5.50 3.52
C ASN A 35 -3.66 -7.00 3.17
N VAL A 36 -3.76 -7.88 4.16
CA VAL A 36 -3.82 -9.34 3.93
C VAL A 36 -5.09 -9.72 3.17
N THR A 37 -6.24 -9.13 3.52
CA THR A 37 -7.50 -9.38 2.82
C THR A 37 -7.43 -8.89 1.38
N CYS A 38 -6.95 -7.66 1.14
CA CYS A 38 -6.77 -7.11 -0.19
C CYS A 38 -5.84 -7.97 -1.05
N LYS A 39 -4.70 -8.41 -0.48
CA LYS A 39 -3.79 -9.31 -1.17
C LYS A 39 -4.48 -10.61 -1.57
N TYR A 40 -5.17 -11.26 -0.64
CA TYR A 40 -5.88 -12.52 -0.91
C TYR A 40 -6.90 -12.37 -2.04
N LEU A 41 -7.73 -11.32 -1.98
CA LEU A 41 -8.77 -11.08 -2.97
C LEU A 41 -8.16 -10.79 -4.35
N LEU A 42 -7.17 -9.91 -4.43
CA LEU A 42 -6.50 -9.57 -5.67
C LEU A 42 -5.78 -10.79 -6.29
N ASP A 43 -5.15 -11.65 -5.48
CA ASP A 43 -4.55 -12.90 -5.95
C ASP A 43 -5.62 -13.89 -6.45
N LYS A 44 -6.68 -14.11 -5.66
CA LYS A 44 -7.76 -15.05 -5.98
C LYS A 44 -8.49 -14.66 -7.28
N TYR A 45 -8.77 -13.37 -7.45
CA TYR A 45 -9.49 -12.85 -8.60
C TYR A 45 -8.57 -12.37 -9.73
N ARG A 46 -7.24 -12.58 -9.61
CA ARG A 46 -6.22 -12.10 -10.57
C ARG A 46 -6.54 -12.47 -12.01
N GLY A 47 -7.04 -13.68 -12.26
CA GLY A 47 -7.41 -14.13 -13.61
C GLY A 47 -8.56 -13.32 -14.23
N GLN A 48 -9.54 -12.92 -13.42
CA GLN A 48 -10.66 -12.10 -13.83
C GLN A 48 -10.24 -10.63 -13.98
N LEU A 49 -9.39 -10.15 -13.07
CA LEU A 49 -8.82 -8.79 -13.13
C LEU A 49 -7.94 -8.59 -14.37
N LYS A 50 -7.20 -9.61 -14.82
CA LYS A 50 -6.40 -9.54 -16.07
C LYS A 50 -7.22 -9.36 -17.33
N GLN A 51 -8.49 -9.76 -17.34
CA GLN A 51 -9.41 -9.56 -18.46
C GLN A 51 -9.95 -8.13 -18.51
N VAL A 52 -9.72 -7.37 -17.44
CA VAL A 52 -10.08 -5.97 -17.34
C VAL A 52 -8.91 -5.13 -17.84
N HIS A 53 -9.07 -4.50 -19.00
CA HIS A 53 -8.03 -3.65 -19.61
C HIS A 53 -7.96 -2.24 -19.00
N ASP A 54 -8.93 -1.87 -18.17
CA ASP A 54 -9.02 -0.56 -17.51
C ASP A 54 -9.26 -0.74 -16.02
N ILE A 55 -8.41 -0.14 -15.21
CA ILE A 55 -8.48 -0.25 -13.76
C ILE A 55 -9.79 0.33 -13.17
N ASN A 56 -10.42 1.30 -13.84
CA ASN A 56 -11.74 1.81 -13.47
C ASN A 56 -12.85 0.75 -13.64
N GLN A 57 -12.59 -0.28 -14.43
CA GLN A 57 -13.49 -1.42 -14.61
C GLN A 57 -13.23 -2.55 -13.59
N ILE A 58 -12.21 -2.45 -12.71
CA ILE A 58 -12.06 -3.35 -11.55
C ILE A 58 -13.30 -3.27 -10.66
N ASN A 59 -13.87 -2.06 -10.51
CA ASN A 59 -15.16 -1.86 -9.84
C ASN A 59 -16.23 -2.78 -10.43
N ARG A 60 -16.30 -2.94 -11.76
CA ARG A 60 -17.28 -3.82 -12.41
C ARG A 60 -17.04 -5.29 -12.12
N VAL A 61 -15.77 -5.74 -12.04
CA VAL A 61 -15.47 -7.13 -11.66
C VAL A 61 -15.80 -7.38 -10.19
N ILE A 62 -15.54 -6.42 -9.32
CA ILE A 62 -15.91 -6.51 -7.91
C ILE A 62 -17.43 -6.43 -7.73
N GLU A 63 -18.14 -5.54 -8.44
CA GLU A 63 -19.60 -5.44 -8.46
C GLU A 63 -20.23 -6.74 -8.99
N TYR A 64 -19.69 -7.31 -10.06
CA TYR A 64 -20.16 -8.58 -10.62
C TYR A 64 -19.93 -9.75 -9.67
N ASN A 65 -18.87 -9.69 -8.84
CA ASN A 65 -18.57 -10.67 -7.81
C ASN A 65 -18.92 -10.18 -6.40
N TYR A 66 -19.79 -9.17 -6.28
CA TYR A 66 -19.93 -8.38 -5.04
C TYR A 66 -20.29 -9.25 -3.85
N SER A 67 -21.20 -10.21 -4.04
CA SER A 67 -21.60 -11.16 -3.01
C SER A 67 -20.44 -12.07 -2.57
N LEU A 68 -19.57 -12.50 -3.48
CA LEU A 68 -18.42 -13.36 -3.18
C LEU A 68 -17.31 -12.58 -2.48
N VAL A 69 -16.98 -11.38 -2.99
CA VAL A 69 -15.99 -10.49 -2.39
C VAL A 69 -16.46 -10.09 -0.98
N HIS A 70 -17.71 -9.69 -0.81
CA HIS A 70 -18.26 -9.34 0.50
C HIS A 70 -18.20 -10.49 1.50
N ASN A 71 -18.53 -11.71 1.06
CA ASN A 71 -18.48 -12.87 1.95
C ASN A 71 -17.04 -13.18 2.40
N ASP A 72 -16.06 -13.09 1.50
CA ASP A 72 -14.65 -13.28 1.87
C ASP A 72 -14.17 -12.16 2.81
N VAL A 73 -14.51 -10.89 2.54
CA VAL A 73 -14.19 -9.77 3.45
C VAL A 73 -14.80 -9.96 4.83
N ARG A 74 -16.09 -10.33 4.93
CA ARG A 74 -16.74 -10.65 6.21
C ARG A 74 -16.03 -11.79 6.93
N THR A 75 -15.59 -12.80 6.19
CA THR A 75 -14.86 -13.94 6.76
C THR A 75 -13.52 -13.48 7.37
N PHE A 76 -12.78 -12.59 6.71
CA PHE A 76 -11.54 -12.04 7.29
C PHE A 76 -11.79 -11.17 8.52
N VAL A 77 -12.80 -10.30 8.47
CA VAL A 77 -13.17 -9.45 9.62
C VAL A 77 -13.63 -10.30 10.81
N GLU A 78 -14.38 -11.38 10.58
CA GLU A 78 -14.75 -12.27 11.67
C GLU A 78 -13.56 -13.09 12.18
N ALA A 79 -12.65 -13.51 11.30
CA ALA A 79 -11.47 -14.27 11.68
C ALA A 79 -10.55 -13.48 12.62
N VAL A 80 -10.29 -12.20 12.33
CA VAL A 80 -9.46 -11.35 13.20
C VAL A 80 -10.14 -11.09 14.55
N ARG A 81 -11.48 -10.96 14.60
CA ARG A 81 -12.20 -10.82 15.88
C ARG A 81 -12.03 -12.05 16.78
N ILE A 82 -12.05 -13.24 16.19
CA ILE A 82 -11.84 -14.49 16.93
C ILE A 82 -10.40 -14.57 17.45
N LEU A 83 -9.42 -14.13 16.64
CA LEU A 83 -7.99 -14.20 17.00
C LEU A 83 -7.58 -13.11 18.02
N TYR A 84 -8.15 -11.91 17.90
CA TYR A 84 -7.75 -10.71 18.64
C TYR A 84 -8.98 -9.98 19.21
N PRO A 85 -9.76 -10.63 20.10
CA PRO A 85 -11.02 -10.07 20.58
C PRO A 85 -10.83 -8.77 21.35
N SER A 86 -9.82 -8.67 22.23
CA SER A 86 -9.60 -7.45 23.03
C SER A 86 -9.22 -6.22 22.20
N GLN A 87 -8.65 -6.42 21.01
CA GLN A 87 -8.23 -5.36 20.09
C GLN A 87 -9.30 -5.02 19.03
N THR A 88 -10.44 -5.71 19.01
CA THR A 88 -11.48 -5.53 17.97
C THR A 88 -12.86 -5.19 18.56
N LEU A 89 -12.95 -5.07 19.90
CA LEU A 89 -14.18 -4.75 20.63
C LEU A 89 -14.43 -3.25 20.78
N SER A 90 -13.41 -2.41 20.62
CA SER A 90 -13.51 -0.97 20.81
C SER A 90 -14.14 -0.29 19.58
N PRO A 91 -15.17 0.56 19.75
CA PRO A 91 -15.63 1.41 18.66
C PRO A 91 -14.58 2.50 18.37
N HIS A 92 -14.51 2.91 17.11
CA HIS A 92 -13.57 3.94 16.67
C HIS A 92 -13.88 5.28 17.38
N PRO A 93 -12.89 5.92 18.04
CA PRO A 93 -13.14 7.05 18.94
C PRO A 93 -13.83 8.26 18.28
N GLN A 94 -13.61 8.45 16.98
CA GLN A 94 -14.07 9.65 16.26
C GLN A 94 -15.40 9.44 15.53
N THR A 95 -15.74 8.19 15.19
CA THR A 95 -16.92 7.89 14.34
C THR A 95 -17.97 7.07 15.08
N GLY A 96 -17.63 6.47 16.23
CA GLY A 96 -18.52 5.59 16.98
C GLY A 96 -18.83 4.25 16.29
N GLN A 97 -18.31 4.03 15.08
CA GLN A 97 -18.46 2.78 14.35
C GLN A 97 -17.67 1.67 15.02
N SER A 98 -18.20 0.44 14.97
CA SER A 98 -17.42 -0.70 15.47
C SER A 98 -16.15 -0.88 14.62
N TRP A 99 -15.08 -1.39 15.24
CA TRP A 99 -13.84 -1.75 14.55
C TRP A 99 -14.10 -2.64 13.31
N SER A 100 -15.08 -3.52 13.41
CA SER A 100 -15.43 -4.46 12.34
C SER A 100 -16.06 -3.74 11.14
N GLU A 101 -16.97 -2.81 11.39
CA GLU A 101 -17.61 -2.02 10.34
C GLU A 101 -16.60 -1.10 9.65
N SER A 102 -15.73 -0.44 10.40
CA SER A 102 -14.70 0.44 9.82
C SER A 102 -13.71 -0.36 8.97
N THR A 103 -13.22 -1.50 9.48
CA THR A 103 -12.34 -2.39 8.72
C THR A 103 -13.00 -2.90 7.45
N PHE A 104 -14.26 -3.37 7.56
CA PHE A 104 -15.03 -3.84 6.41
C PHE A 104 -15.18 -2.74 5.35
N ALA A 105 -15.55 -1.53 5.77
CA ALA A 105 -15.77 -0.39 4.89
C ALA A 105 -14.50 0.09 4.18
N LEU A 106 -13.31 -0.13 4.76
CA LEU A 106 -12.03 0.25 4.17
C LEU A 106 -11.50 -0.77 3.15
N ILE A 107 -11.86 -2.05 3.25
CA ILE A 107 -11.28 -3.09 2.38
C ILE A 107 -11.75 -2.93 0.92
N ILE A 108 -13.05 -2.71 0.69
CA ILE A 108 -13.62 -2.64 -0.66
C ILE A 108 -13.04 -1.47 -1.47
N PRO A 109 -12.98 -0.22 -0.96
CA PRO A 109 -12.35 0.88 -1.69
C PRO A 109 -10.86 0.61 -2.00
N ASN A 110 -10.13 -0.01 -1.07
CA ASN A 110 -8.71 -0.30 -1.25
C ASN A 110 -8.48 -1.34 -2.36
N ILE A 111 -9.26 -2.43 -2.44
CA ILE A 111 -9.11 -3.38 -3.56
C ILE A 111 -9.45 -2.77 -4.93
N CYS A 112 -10.29 -1.74 -4.95
CA CYS A 112 -10.64 -1.01 -6.16
C CYS A 112 -9.59 0.04 -6.57
N TRP A 113 -8.64 0.36 -5.70
CA TRP A 113 -7.62 1.35 -5.99
C TRP A 113 -6.57 0.80 -6.96
N ALA A 114 -6.30 1.55 -8.02
CA ALA A 114 -5.40 1.13 -9.09
C ALA A 114 -3.98 0.78 -8.64
N GLY A 115 -3.46 1.57 -7.70
CA GLY A 115 -2.13 1.39 -7.14
C GLY A 115 -2.05 0.29 -6.08
N MET A 116 -3.16 -0.38 -5.73
CA MET A 116 -3.20 -1.23 -4.55
C MET A 116 -2.23 -2.41 -4.64
N TRP A 117 -2.11 -3.07 -5.79
CA TRP A 117 -1.15 -4.17 -5.92
C TRP A 117 0.31 -3.71 -5.78
N GLY A 118 0.64 -2.53 -6.34
CA GLY A 118 1.95 -1.90 -6.16
C GLY A 118 2.21 -1.54 -4.70
N PHE A 119 1.23 -0.92 -4.05
CA PHE A 119 1.27 -0.62 -2.63
C PHE A 119 1.47 -1.88 -1.77
N LEU A 120 0.76 -2.97 -2.05
CA LEU A 120 0.90 -4.23 -1.33
C LEU A 120 2.30 -4.84 -1.51
N ARG A 121 2.88 -4.79 -2.72
CA ARG A 121 4.27 -5.22 -2.96
C ARG A 121 5.22 -4.49 -2.03
N THR A 122 5.10 -3.17 -2.01
CA THR A 122 5.88 -2.29 -1.15
C THR A 122 5.64 -2.58 0.34
N TYR A 123 4.39 -2.71 0.75
CA TYR A 123 3.98 -2.96 2.13
C TYR A 123 4.56 -4.28 2.66
N PHE A 124 4.39 -5.38 1.93
CA PHE A 124 4.87 -6.69 2.34
C PHE A 124 6.39 -6.79 2.32
N LEU A 125 7.07 -6.11 1.39
CA LEU A 125 8.53 -6.04 1.42
C LEU A 125 9.02 -5.30 2.68
N ARG A 126 8.45 -4.12 2.98
CA ARG A 126 8.89 -3.29 4.11
C ARG A 126 8.56 -3.92 5.46
N ASN A 127 7.34 -4.42 5.61
CA ASN A 127 6.79 -4.82 6.92
C ASN A 127 6.98 -6.30 7.22
N HIS A 128 7.13 -7.13 6.17
CA HIS A 128 7.27 -8.58 6.32
C HIS A 128 8.56 -9.12 5.73
N ARG A 129 9.37 -8.31 5.04
CA ARG A 129 10.55 -8.75 4.28
C ARG A 129 10.20 -9.84 3.25
N MET A 130 9.00 -9.74 2.67
CA MET A 130 8.45 -10.73 1.76
C MET A 130 8.13 -10.11 0.40
N THR A 131 8.53 -10.80 -0.67
CA THR A 131 8.00 -10.53 -2.01
C THR A 131 6.68 -11.28 -2.20
N ILE A 132 5.71 -10.62 -2.83
CA ILE A 132 4.39 -11.21 -3.09
C ILE A 132 4.18 -11.65 -4.55
N ASP A 133 5.12 -11.31 -5.42
CA ASP A 133 5.24 -11.80 -6.79
C ASP A 133 6.69 -11.70 -7.29
N ASN A 134 6.88 -12.01 -8.58
CA ASN A 134 8.20 -12.09 -9.21
C ASN A 134 8.70 -10.72 -9.72
N VAL A 135 8.08 -9.61 -9.33
CA VAL A 135 8.56 -8.28 -9.72
C VAL A 135 9.68 -7.87 -8.79
N GLU A 136 10.85 -7.61 -9.37
CA GLU A 136 11.98 -7.05 -8.64
C GLU A 136 11.64 -5.62 -8.18
N LEU A 137 11.79 -5.39 -6.87
CA LEU A 137 11.66 -4.09 -6.25
C LEU A 137 13.07 -3.62 -5.89
N LYS A 138 13.45 -2.42 -6.33
CA LYS A 138 14.71 -1.78 -5.94
C LYS A 138 14.43 -0.59 -5.04
N PRO A 139 14.24 -0.81 -3.72
CA PRO A 139 13.98 0.27 -2.79
C PRO A 139 15.27 1.02 -2.46
N ILE A 140 15.23 2.34 -2.56
CA ILE A 140 16.21 3.28 -2.02
C ILE A 140 15.52 4.03 -0.89
N THR A 141 16.08 3.95 0.32
CA THR A 141 15.55 4.66 1.49
C THR A 141 16.68 5.43 2.13
N PHE A 142 16.47 6.72 2.36
CA PHE A 142 17.46 7.59 2.98
C PHE A 142 16.81 8.69 3.80
N SER A 143 17.56 9.22 4.75
CA SER A 143 17.18 10.39 5.55
C SER A 143 17.59 11.65 4.79
N SER A 144 16.64 12.55 4.55
CA SER A 144 16.89 13.87 3.97
C SER A 144 16.60 14.95 5.00
N THR A 145 17.57 15.84 5.24
CA THR A 145 17.48 16.91 6.23
C THR A 145 17.14 18.27 5.62
N ARG A 146 17.06 18.38 4.29
CA ARG A 146 16.86 19.65 3.61
C ARG A 146 15.82 19.53 2.51
N HIS A 147 14.73 20.26 2.66
CA HIS A 147 13.58 20.24 1.75
C HIS A 147 13.26 21.64 1.32
N ILE A 148 13.20 21.89 0.01
CA ILE A 148 12.91 23.22 -0.53
C ILE A 148 11.67 23.13 -1.40
N ARG A 149 10.70 23.99 -1.14
CA ARG A 149 9.49 24.13 -1.96
C ARG A 149 9.62 25.36 -2.84
N TYR A 150 9.30 25.18 -4.12
CA TYR A 150 9.17 26.24 -5.10
C TYR A 150 7.72 26.31 -5.58
N GLU A 151 7.20 27.53 -5.76
CA GLU A 151 5.92 27.79 -6.42
C GLU A 151 6.15 28.84 -7.50
N GLN A 152 5.68 28.57 -8.72
CA GLN A 152 5.88 29.46 -9.88
C GLN A 152 7.35 29.86 -10.09
N GLY A 153 8.28 28.93 -9.80
CA GLY A 153 9.73 29.15 -9.92
C GLY A 153 10.36 29.91 -8.75
N LEU A 154 9.58 30.40 -7.79
CA LEU A 154 10.07 31.12 -6.62
C LEU A 154 10.16 30.18 -5.42
N LYS A 155 11.26 30.27 -4.67
CA LYS A 155 11.42 29.54 -3.41
C LYS A 155 10.43 30.09 -2.39
N VAL A 156 9.48 29.27 -1.94
CA VAL A 156 8.45 29.65 -0.97
C VAL A 156 8.71 29.14 0.44
N SER A 157 9.41 28.00 0.57
CA SER A 157 9.80 27.49 1.88
C SER A 157 11.06 26.62 1.82
N GLU A 158 11.75 26.56 2.95
CA GLU A 158 12.83 25.62 3.20
C GLU A 158 12.63 25.04 4.60
N SER A 159 12.71 23.72 4.69
CA SER A 159 12.54 22.97 5.93
C SER A 159 13.81 22.20 6.22
N VAL A 160 14.34 22.36 7.44
CA VAL A 160 15.49 21.62 7.95
C VAL A 160 15.01 20.55 8.93
N GLU A 161 14.18 19.65 8.43
CA GLU A 161 13.61 18.55 9.21
C GLU A 161 14.12 17.24 8.64
N ASN A 162 14.39 16.28 9.51
CA ASN A 162 14.73 14.94 9.09
C ASN A 162 13.48 14.24 8.56
N ARG A 163 13.46 13.94 7.27
CA ARG A 163 12.38 13.19 6.61
C ARG A 163 12.95 11.93 6.00
N ILE A 164 12.19 10.85 6.09
CA ILE A 164 12.54 9.61 5.42
C ILE A 164 12.02 9.70 4.01
N VAL A 165 12.93 9.73 3.04
CA VAL A 165 12.63 9.68 1.61
C VAL A 165 12.76 8.24 1.16
N GLN A 166 11.77 7.79 0.41
CA GLN A 166 11.78 6.46 -0.16
C GLN A 166 11.38 6.49 -1.63
N ILE A 167 12.21 5.85 -2.45
CA ILE A 167 12.05 5.70 -3.88
C ILE A 167 12.09 4.20 -4.18
N ILE A 168 11.09 3.67 -4.85
CA ILE A 168 11.07 2.27 -5.27
C ILE A 168 10.99 2.23 -6.79
N PHE A 169 11.98 1.60 -7.41
CA PHE A 169 11.94 1.31 -8.84
C PHE A 169 11.37 -0.08 -9.09
N THR A 170 10.49 -0.17 -10.08
CA THR A 170 9.94 -1.43 -10.58
C THR A 170 10.15 -1.56 -12.08
N GLN A 171 10.12 -2.80 -12.58
CA GLN A 171 10.36 -3.11 -13.99
C GLN A 171 11.70 -2.53 -14.50
N GLY A 172 12.79 -2.83 -13.78
CA GLY A 172 14.12 -2.28 -14.06
C GLY A 172 14.27 -0.87 -13.50
N ILE A 173 13.65 0.11 -14.16
CA ILE A 173 13.50 1.53 -13.76
C ILE A 173 12.26 2.19 -14.41
N ASN A 174 11.40 1.44 -15.12
CA ASN A 174 10.35 2.04 -15.94
C ASN A 174 9.19 2.64 -15.11
N GLU A 175 9.09 2.25 -13.86
CA GLU A 175 8.07 2.69 -12.92
C GLU A 175 8.74 3.11 -11.61
N VAL A 176 8.21 4.15 -10.97
CA VAL A 176 8.68 4.65 -9.68
C VAL A 176 7.52 4.82 -8.70
N GLU A 177 7.77 4.51 -7.44
CA GLU A 177 6.95 4.95 -6.30
C GLU A 177 7.81 5.88 -5.42
N VAL A 178 7.32 7.08 -5.11
CA VAL A 178 7.99 8.06 -4.26
C VAL A 178 7.13 8.36 -3.03
N SER A 179 7.75 8.34 -1.85
CA SER A 179 7.13 8.81 -0.59
C SER A 179 8.13 9.58 0.25
N ILE A 180 7.64 10.56 1.01
CA ILE A 180 8.45 11.38 1.92
C ILE A 180 7.68 11.48 3.23
N SER A 181 8.08 10.74 4.27
CA SER A 181 7.38 10.79 5.55
C SER A 181 7.77 12.05 6.34
N PRO A 182 6.81 12.82 6.90
CA PRO A 182 5.35 12.66 6.84
C PRO A 182 4.67 13.47 5.71
N SER A 183 5.43 14.20 4.88
CA SER A 183 4.92 15.24 3.97
C SER A 183 4.31 14.78 2.64
N LEU A 184 4.59 13.56 2.19
CA LEU A 184 4.13 13.02 0.91
C LEU A 184 3.79 11.54 1.07
N SER A 185 2.49 11.23 0.97
CA SER A 185 2.02 9.86 0.82
C SER A 185 2.60 9.22 -0.44
N PRO A 186 2.71 7.88 -0.53
CA PRO A 186 3.18 7.21 -1.73
C PRO A 186 2.45 7.67 -3.00
N LYS A 187 3.23 8.03 -4.02
CA LYS A 187 2.76 8.38 -5.36
C LYS A 187 3.56 7.63 -6.40
N THR A 188 2.89 7.16 -7.45
CA THR A 188 3.50 6.38 -8.53
C THR A 188 3.65 7.19 -9.79
N GLY A 189 4.60 6.81 -10.64
CA GLY A 189 4.79 7.40 -11.96
C GLY A 189 5.51 6.46 -12.95
N LYS A 190 5.38 6.77 -14.23
CA LYS A 190 5.99 6.03 -15.35
C LYS A 190 7.11 6.84 -15.99
N LEU A 191 8.18 6.17 -16.36
CA LEU A 191 9.35 6.76 -16.98
C LEU A 191 8.94 7.47 -18.28
N HIS A 192 9.28 8.76 -18.37
CA HIS A 192 9.03 9.61 -19.53
C HIS A 192 10.29 9.80 -20.36
N SER A 193 11.38 10.13 -19.68
CA SER A 193 12.68 10.33 -20.30
C SER A 193 13.76 9.91 -19.31
N ASN A 194 14.82 9.33 -19.85
CA ASN A 194 16.01 8.96 -19.09
C ASN A 194 17.24 9.51 -19.79
N ASN A 195 18.08 10.18 -19.02
CA ASN A 195 19.37 10.70 -19.44
C ASN A 195 20.43 10.17 -18.46
N ASP A 196 21.71 10.31 -18.79
CA ASP A 196 22.81 9.67 -18.06
C ASP A 196 22.75 9.85 -16.53
N ASN A 197 22.37 11.05 -16.05
CA ASN A 197 22.36 11.37 -14.61
C ASN A 197 20.95 11.67 -14.06
N SER A 198 19.88 11.43 -14.83
CA SER A 198 18.53 11.70 -14.34
C SER A 198 17.42 10.95 -15.07
N SER A 199 16.42 10.52 -14.32
CA SER A 199 15.18 9.97 -14.84
C SER A 199 13.99 10.86 -14.48
N LEU A 200 13.16 11.15 -15.48
CA LEU A 200 11.92 11.91 -15.34
C LEU A 200 10.72 10.96 -15.45
N TYR A 201 9.81 11.04 -14.49
CA TYR A 201 8.61 10.20 -14.42
C TYR A 201 7.35 11.07 -14.42
N ILE A 202 6.36 10.73 -15.24
CA ILE A 202 5.02 11.34 -15.14
C ILE A 202 4.21 10.55 -14.12
N GLY A 203 3.64 11.24 -13.14
CA GLY A 203 2.79 10.62 -12.12
C GLY A 203 1.52 10.02 -12.70
N ASP A 204 1.03 8.93 -12.11
CA ASP A 204 -0.31 8.42 -12.41
C ASP A 204 -1.38 9.40 -11.91
N ASP A 205 -1.06 10.15 -10.86
CA ASP A 205 -1.78 11.35 -10.44
C ASP A 205 -1.29 12.55 -11.27
N ARG A 206 -2.21 13.23 -11.94
CA ARG A 206 -1.92 14.30 -12.92
C ARG A 206 -1.19 15.49 -12.30
N ASP A 207 -1.29 15.66 -10.99
CA ASP A 207 -0.67 16.76 -10.26
C ASP A 207 0.82 16.49 -9.94
N TYR A 208 1.34 15.31 -10.28
CA TYR A 208 2.68 14.89 -9.90
C TYR A 208 3.60 14.57 -11.09
N GLN A 209 4.85 15.00 -10.94
CA GLN A 209 5.98 14.60 -11.78
C GLN A 209 7.18 14.40 -10.87
N PHE A 210 7.99 13.35 -11.14
CA PHE A 210 9.16 13.05 -10.34
C PHE A 210 10.41 13.15 -11.21
N LEU A 211 11.36 14.00 -10.79
CA LEU A 211 12.70 14.03 -11.35
C LEU A 211 13.66 13.42 -10.34
N VAL A 212 14.20 12.25 -10.65
CA VAL A 212 15.25 11.61 -9.85
C VAL A 212 16.58 11.93 -10.50
N LYS A 213 17.48 12.55 -9.75
CA LYS A 213 18.86 12.77 -10.17
C LYS A 213 19.75 11.81 -9.40
N TYR A 214 20.64 11.15 -10.12
CA TYR A 214 21.62 10.24 -9.56
C TYR A 214 22.90 11.04 -9.34
N ASP A 215 23.43 11.03 -8.12
CA ASP A 215 24.80 11.48 -7.90
C ASP A 215 25.73 10.39 -8.43
N GLU A 216 26.81 10.80 -9.10
CA GLU A 216 27.92 9.93 -9.46
C GLU A 216 28.64 9.48 -8.19
N PHE A 217 28.11 8.45 -7.53
CA PHE A 217 28.87 7.67 -6.56
C PHE A 217 28.66 6.20 -6.89
N ASP A 218 29.68 5.68 -7.59
CA ASP A 218 29.97 4.30 -8.04
C ASP A 218 29.05 3.17 -7.57
#